data_AF-A0A928CPN1-F1
#
_entry.id   AF-A0A928CPN1-F1
#
_cell.length_a   1.000
_cell.length_b   1.000
_cell.length_c   1.000
_cell.angle_alpha   90.00
_cell.angle_beta   90.00
_cell.angle_gamma   90.00
#
_symmetry.space_group_name_H-M   'P 1'
#
loop_
_entity.id
_entity.type
_entity.pdbx_description
1 polymer ?
#
loop_
_entity_poly.entity_id
_entity_poly.type
_entity_poly.pdbx_seq_one_letter_code
_entity_poly.pdbx_strand_id
1 'polypeptide(L)' 'MTVKLSPEEANIRKLSRSPIPMNFVKKQNGAWNHQDWLNFLEYLKGKNYFPIDTDRVGLLLEEKKAQYLAAKKGK' A
#
# COMPACT_ATOMS: atom_id res chain seq x y z
N MET A 1 20.36 -17.41 -12.27
CA MET A 1 19.05 -17.40 -12.96
C MET A 1 18.28 -16.19 -12.49
N THR A 2 17.99 -15.22 -13.36
CA THR A 2 17.17 -14.05 -13.02
C THR A 2 15.70 -14.45 -13.09
N VAL A 3 15.01 -14.52 -11.95
CA VAL A 3 13.55 -14.72 -11.91
C VAL A 3 12.89 -13.48 -12.51
N LYS A 4 12.16 -13.65 -13.61
CA LYS A 4 11.34 -12.59 -14.20
C LYS A 4 10.03 -12.49 -13.41
N LEU A 5 9.88 -11.40 -12.66
CA LEU A 5 8.66 -11.12 -11.90
C LEU A 5 7.47 -10.89 -12.84
N SER A 6 6.27 -11.28 -12.41
CA SER A 6 5.05 -10.86 -13.10
C SER A 6 4.89 -9.33 -13.01
N PRO A 7 4.10 -8.70 -13.92
CA PRO A 7 3.81 -7.27 -13.83
C PRO A 7 3.22 -6.85 -12.47
N GLU A 8 2.32 -7.66 -11.91
CA GLU A 8 1.71 -7.42 -10.59
C GLU A 8 2.75 -7.46 -9.46
N GLU A 9 3.64 -8.45 -9.47
CA GLU A 9 4.72 -8.57 -8.49
C GLU A 9 5.72 -7.42 -8.59
N ALA A 10 6.07 -7.02 -9.81
CA ALA A 10 6.93 -5.86 -10.05
C ALA A 10 6.29 -4.57 -9.51
N ASN A 11 4.98 -4.39 -9.71
CA ASN A 11 4.24 -3.24 -9.21
C ASN A 11 4.10 -3.24 -7.68
N ILE A 12 3.81 -4.38 -7.04
CA ILE A 12 3.82 -4.51 -5.58
C ILE A 12 5.20 -4.18 -5.01
N ARG A 13 6.27 -4.72 -5.60
CA ARG A 13 7.66 -4.45 -5.18
C ARG A 13 8.04 -2.99 -5.35
N LYS A 14 7.54 -2.32 -6.39
CA LYS A 14 7.70 -0.88 -6.61
C LYS A 14 6.93 -0.07 -5.55
N LEU A 15 5.70 -0.49 -5.25
CA LEU A 15 4.82 0.19 -4.29
C LEU A 15 5.37 0.10 -2.87
N SER A 16 5.86 -1.07 -2.43
CA SER A 16 6.37 -1.30 -1.07
C SER A 16 7.59 -0.45 -0.71
N ARG A 17 8.34 0.01 -1.73
CA ARG A 17 9.49 0.92 -1.60
C ARG A 17 9.13 2.39 -1.69
N SER A 18 7.89 2.71 -2.06
CA SER A 18 7.41 4.08 -2.16
C SER A 18 6.88 4.57 -0.81
N PRO A 19 6.79 5.89 -0.60
CA PRO A 19 6.14 6.44 0.60
C PRO A 19 4.60 6.32 0.55
N ILE A 20 4.02 5.94 -0.59
CA ILE A 20 2.57 5.96 -0.84
C ILE A 20 1.78 5.16 0.21
N PRO A 21 2.13 3.90 0.55
CA PRO A 21 1.37 3.12 1.53
C PRO A 21 1.36 3.77 2.92
N MET A 22 2.53 4.24 3.38
CA MET A 22 2.66 4.89 4.69
C MET A 22 1.93 6.24 4.72
N ASN A 23 1.97 7.00 3.61
CA ASN A 23 1.26 8.27 3.51
C ASN A 23 -0.26 8.08 3.54
N PHE A 24 -0.78 7.04 2.88
CA PHE A 24 -2.20 6.68 2.97
C PHE A 24 -2.60 6.37 4.42
N VAL A 25 -1.88 5.47 5.09
CA VAL A 25 -2.14 5.12 6.49
C VAL A 25 -2.15 6.35 7.40
N LYS A 26 -1.15 7.24 7.26
CA LYS A 26 -1.08 8.48 8.04
C LYS A 26 -2.25 9.41 7.77
N LYS A 27 -2.62 9.62 6.50
CA LYS A 27 -3.74 10.47 6.09
C LYS A 27 -5.06 9.98 6.69
N GLN A 28 -5.24 8.66 6.73
CA GLN A 28 -6.41 8.01 7.31
C GLN A 28 -6.28 7.78 8.83
N ASN A 29 -5.23 8.27 9.48
CA ASN A 29 -4.97 8.07 10.92
C ASN A 29 -5.05 6.57 11.35
N GLY A 30 -4.60 5.67 10.47
CA GLY A 30 -4.59 4.22 10.72
C GLY A 30 -5.94 3.51 10.58
N ALA A 31 -7.00 4.18 10.12
CA ALA A 31 -8.32 3.57 9.91
C ALA A 31 -8.96 4.09 8.62
N TRP A 32 -9.41 3.19 7.74
CA TRP A 32 -10.04 3.54 6.48
C TRP A 32 -11.26 2.66 6.23
N ASN A 33 -12.24 3.20 5.50
CA ASN A 33 -13.44 2.47 5.11
C ASN A 33 -13.31 1.88 3.68
N HIS A 34 -14.39 1.28 3.18
CA HIS A 34 -14.41 0.71 1.83
C HIS A 34 -14.22 1.77 0.73
N GLN A 35 -14.78 2.97 0.87
CA GLN A 35 -14.64 4.03 -0.13
C GLN A 35 -13.20 4.56 -0.18
N ASP A 36 -12.56 4.73 0.96
CA ASP A 36 -11.14 5.12 1.06
C ASP A 36 -10.24 4.09 0.36
N TRP A 37 -10.57 2.80 0.53
CA TRP A 37 -9.89 1.71 -0.15
C TRP A 37 -10.04 1.78 -1.67
N LEU A 38 -11.26 1.94 -2.20
CA LEU A 38 -11.49 2.07 -3.64
C LEU A 38 -10.78 3.30 -4.22
N ASN A 39 -10.84 4.44 -3.53
CA ASN A 39 -10.15 5.66 -3.93
C ASN A 39 -8.63 5.47 -3.98
N PHE A 40 -8.08 4.70 -3.05
CA PHE A 40 -6.65 4.36 -3.03
C PHE A 40 -6.26 3.48 -4.21
N LEU A 41 -7.06 2.46 -4.55
CA LEU A 41 -6.81 1.62 -5.72
C LEU A 41 -6.86 2.40 -7.03
N GLU A 42 -7.84 3.29 -7.19
CA GLU A 42 -7.93 4.14 -8.40
C GLU A 42 -6.73 5.11 -8.48
N TYR A 43 -6.31 5.66 -7.34
CA TYR A 43 -5.09 6.45 -7.27
C TYR A 43 -3.84 5.66 -7.72
N LEU A 44 -3.69 4.40 -7.29
CA LEU A 44 -2.57 3.54 -7.70
C LEU A 44 -2.60 3.26 -9.20
N LYS A 45 -3.78 3.04 -9.77
CA LYS A 45 -3.98 2.88 -11.21
C LYS A 45 -3.52 4.13 -11.98
N GLY A 46 -3.93 5.32 -11.54
CA GLY A 46 -3.47 6.60 -12.10
C GLY A 46 -1.97 6.89 -11.91
N LYS A 47 -1.30 6.17 -11.00
CA LYS A 47 0.15 6.25 -10.74
C LYS A 47 0.96 5.13 -11.40
N ASN A 48 0.37 4.44 -12.39
CA ASN A 48 1.04 3.39 -13.17
C ASN A 48 1.50 2.20 -12.32
N TYR A 49 0.73 1.82 -11.29
CA TYR A 49 0.92 0.59 -10.53
C TYR A 49 0.05 -0.55 -11.02
N PHE A 50 -0.74 -0.38 -12.09
CA PHE A 50 -1.62 -1.41 -12.63
C PHE A 50 -0.91 -2.26 -13.71
N PRO A 51 -1.16 -3.58 -13.80
CA PRO A 51 -1.97 -4.42 -12.90
C PRO A 51 -1.32 -4.60 -11.52
N ILE A 52 -2.13 -4.80 -10.49
CA ILE A 52 -1.66 -5.02 -9.11
C ILE A 52 -2.57 -5.99 -8.36
N ASP A 53 -1.95 -6.87 -7.58
CA ASP A 53 -2.63 -7.75 -6.64
C ASP A 53 -3.17 -6.93 -5.46
N THR A 54 -4.49 -6.74 -5.42
CA THR A 54 -5.15 -5.92 -4.40
C THR A 54 -5.07 -6.51 -2.99
N ASP A 55 -4.98 -7.84 -2.87
CA ASP A 55 -4.86 -8.49 -1.56
C ASP A 55 -3.49 -8.20 -0.95
N ARG A 56 -2.43 -8.24 -1.77
CA ARG A 56 -1.08 -7.83 -1.34
C ARG A 56 -0.98 -6.35 -1.00
N VAL A 57 -1.73 -5.48 -1.67
CA VAL A 57 -1.83 -4.06 -1.26
C VAL A 57 -2.46 -3.95 0.12
N GLY A 58 -3.55 -4.68 0.39
CA GLY A 58 -4.20 -4.70 1.70
C GLY A 58 -3.25 -5.12 2.83
N LEU A 59 -2.52 -6.23 2.63
CA LEU A 59 -1.51 -6.70 3.59
C LEU A 59 -0.43 -5.66 3.85
N LEU A 60 0.09 -5.03 2.80
CA LEU A 60 1.09 -3.96 2.91
C LEU A 60 0.57 -2.76 3.72
N LEU A 61 -0.72 -2.39 3.58
CA LEU A 61 -1.32 -1.31 4.36
C LEU A 61 -1.47 -1.67 5.84
N GLU A 62 -1.87 -2.91 6.16
CA GLU A 62 -1.94 -3.37 7.55
C GLU A 62 -0.56 -3.41 8.21
N GLU A 63 0.50 -3.81 7.49
CA GLU A 63 1.88 -3.70 7.98
C GLU A 63 2.27 -2.24 8.30
N LYS A 64 1.95 -1.30 7.40
CA LYS A 64 2.25 0.14 7.63
C LYS A 64 1.41 0.72 8.77
N LYS A 65 0.16 0.27 8.93
CA LYS A 65 -0.71 0.64 10.05
C LYS A 65 -0.15 0.18 11.39
N ALA A 66 0.34 -1.05 11.48
CA ALA A 66 1.01 -1.55 12.69
C ALA A 66 2.21 -0.66 13.06
N GLN A 67 3.06 -0.30 12.09
CA GLN A 67 4.19 0.61 12.29
C GLN A 67 3.74 2.00 12.75
N TYR A 68 2.73 2.58 12.11
CA TYR A 68 2.17 3.89 12.47
C TYR A 68 1.61 3.92 13.90
N LEU A 69 0.84 2.91 14.29
CA LEU A 69 0.24 2.83 15.63
C LEU A 69 1.29 2.60 16.72
N ALA A 70 2.31 1.77 16.46
CA ALA A 70 3.42 1.59 17.39
C ALA A 70 4.17 2.91 17.64
N ALA A 71 4.47 3.66 16.57
CA ALA A 71 5.13 4.96 16.67
C ALA A 71 4.28 6.03 17.38
N LYS A 72 2.95 5.88 17.40
CA LYS A 72 2.03 6.79 18.11
C LYS A 72 1.91 6.47 19.61
N LYS A 73 2.02 5.19 19.99
CA LYS A 73 1.94 4.74 21.39
C LYS A 73 3.22 4.99 22.18
N GLY A 74 4.37 5.08 21.51
CA GLY A 74 5.66 5.41 22.13
C GLY A 74 5.93 6.91 22.29
N LYS A 75 4.91 7.76 22.16
CA LYS A 75 4.97 9.21 22.36
C LYS A 75 4.23 9.61 23.62
#